data_AF-A0A7E4VBT2-F1
#
_entry.id   AF-A0A7E4VBT2-F1
#
_cell.length_a   1.000
_cell.length_b   1.000
_cell.length_c   1.000
_cell.angle_alpha   90.00
_cell.angle_beta   90.00
_cell.angle_gamma   90.00
#
_symmetry.space_group_name_H-M   'P 1'
#
loop_
_entity.id
_entity.type
_entity.pdbx_description
1 polymer ?
#
loop_
_entity_poly.entity_id
_entity_poly.type
_entity_poly.pdbx_seq_one_letter_code
_entity_poly.pdbx_strand_id
1 'polypeptide(L)'
;MLTGRLPIGGGDAFIRGNSVGTGGFSSFRLLGYCPQFDALNLRLTAREQLAFFARIRGIRECDIPKTVDWAIAKMHLNAYATKVSGAYSGGNKRKLSAAIALVADPPVVLLDEPSAGMDVASQSFMWQLILQLRRSDRTVILTSHSMEECEAVCSRTAIMVDGQFKCLGSIQHLKQRFGQGYTLTVKLAPTGNGETAKHFVLKHVPGSSFASQHCQTMFFRIDSDKCNLSTAFDGIARLHEAVPVEDYALSQTTLDDVFVTFAAAAVEPSPTSADEVIGEAMMPLN
;
A
#
# COMPACT_ATOMS: atom_id res chain seq x y z
N MET A 1 3.12 11.55 14.75
CA MET A 1 3.99 11.06 15.84
C MET A 1 5.41 10.83 15.33
N LEU A 2 5.66 9.89 14.41
CA LEU A 2 7.01 9.58 13.90
C LEU A 2 7.75 10.76 13.23
N THR A 3 7.04 11.72 12.68
CA THR A 3 7.59 12.94 12.05
C THR A 3 7.73 14.12 13.02
N GLY A 4 7.38 13.96 14.30
CA GLY A 4 7.43 15.02 15.30
C GLY A 4 6.29 16.05 15.24
N ARG A 5 5.35 15.92 14.28
CA ARG A 5 4.20 16.85 14.15
C ARG A 5 3.17 16.74 15.29
N LEU A 6 3.08 15.58 15.93
CA LEU A 6 2.18 15.30 17.04
C LEU A 6 2.98 14.63 18.16
N PRO A 7 2.69 14.95 19.44
CA PRO A 7 3.31 14.26 20.56
C PRO A 7 2.99 12.76 20.50
N ILE A 8 3.91 11.94 20.99
CA ILE A 8 3.70 10.50 21.10
C ILE A 8 2.67 10.29 22.21
N GLY A 9 1.59 9.55 21.92
CA GLY A 9 0.54 9.29 22.92
C GLY A 9 1.00 8.37 24.04
N GLY A 10 1.69 7.28 23.69
CA GLY A 10 2.29 6.34 24.63
C GLY A 10 3.31 5.44 23.94
N GLY A 11 4.24 4.89 24.71
CA GLY A 11 5.38 4.12 24.19
C GLY A 11 6.49 5.01 23.61
N ASP A 12 7.40 4.38 22.83
CA ASP A 12 8.51 5.08 22.18
C ASP A 12 8.80 4.46 20.81
N ALA A 13 9.45 5.23 19.93
CA ALA A 13 9.88 4.79 18.62
C ALA A 13 11.39 5.05 18.47
N PHE A 14 12.11 4.10 17.88
CA PHE A 14 13.58 4.17 17.75
C PHE A 14 14.00 4.20 16.29
N ILE A 15 14.82 5.18 15.91
CA ILE A 15 15.43 5.30 14.58
C ILE A 15 16.94 5.13 14.74
N ARG A 16 17.50 4.02 14.22
CA ARG A 16 18.92 3.65 14.41
C ARG A 16 19.36 3.71 15.88
N GLY A 17 18.50 3.23 16.79
CA GLY A 17 18.76 3.23 18.24
C GLY A 17 18.47 4.56 18.95
N ASN A 18 18.17 5.64 18.22
CA ASN A 18 17.79 6.93 18.81
C ASN A 18 16.28 7.00 19.03
N SER A 19 15.86 7.28 20.26
CA SER A 19 14.46 7.53 20.61
C SER A 19 13.92 8.77 19.87
N VAL A 20 12.70 8.69 19.36
CA VAL A 20 12.00 9.84 18.75
C VAL A 20 11.37 10.71 19.84
N GLY A 21 10.91 10.12 20.94
CA GLY A 21 10.33 10.87 22.05
C GLY A 21 11.35 11.68 22.85
N THR A 22 12.53 11.10 23.12
CA THR A 22 13.56 11.71 23.97
C THR A 22 14.79 12.19 23.21
N GLY A 23 15.05 11.67 22.00
CA GLY A 23 16.28 11.94 21.23
C GLY A 23 16.32 13.27 20.47
N GLY A 24 15.34 14.17 20.69
CA GLY A 24 15.33 15.53 20.18
C GLY A 24 15.46 15.65 18.65
N PHE A 25 16.03 16.77 18.19
CA PHE A 25 16.14 17.07 16.75
C PHE A 25 17.11 16.16 15.98
N SER A 26 18.02 15.46 16.66
CA SER A 26 18.99 14.54 16.04
C SER A 26 18.33 13.35 15.33
N SER A 27 17.28 12.77 15.93
CA SER A 27 16.57 11.63 15.35
C SER A 27 15.91 12.00 14.01
N PHE A 28 15.40 13.24 13.87
CA PHE A 28 14.76 13.71 12.64
C PHE A 28 15.73 14.04 11.51
N ARG A 29 17.04 14.24 11.79
CA ARG A 29 18.06 14.39 10.75
C ARG A 29 18.28 13.10 9.95
N LEU A 30 17.99 11.95 10.55
CA LEU A 30 18.08 10.64 9.91
C LEU A 30 16.84 10.31 9.06
N LEU A 31 15.82 11.17 9.08
CA LEU A 31 14.54 10.96 8.43
C LEU A 31 14.36 11.90 7.24
N GLY A 32 13.92 11.37 6.11
CA GLY A 32 13.27 12.11 5.03
C GLY A 32 11.77 11.91 5.10
N TYR A 33 10.97 12.95 4.86
CA TYR A 33 9.51 12.85 4.89
C TYR A 33 8.90 13.54 3.68
N CYS A 34 8.05 12.81 2.95
CA CYS A 34 7.21 13.31 1.87
C CYS A 34 5.74 13.22 2.33
N PRO A 35 5.07 14.34 2.65
CA PRO A 35 3.65 14.36 3.08
C PRO A 35 2.69 14.07 1.93
N GLN A 36 1.44 13.66 2.20
CA GLN A 36 0.39 13.47 1.18
C GLN A 36 0.12 14.72 0.33
N PHE A 37 0.05 15.90 0.95
CA PHE A 37 -0.12 17.17 0.23
C PHE A 37 1.24 17.78 -0.12
N ASP A 38 1.37 18.31 -1.34
CA ASP A 38 2.61 18.96 -1.81
C ASP A 38 2.96 20.18 -0.94
N ALA A 39 3.94 20.02 -0.04
CA ALA A 39 4.46 21.09 0.81
C ALA A 39 5.46 21.99 0.06
N LEU A 40 5.10 22.40 -1.15
CA LEU A 40 5.97 23.17 -2.04
C LEU A 40 5.69 24.67 -1.95
N ASN A 41 6.75 25.48 -2.05
CA ASN A 41 6.60 26.91 -2.29
C ASN A 41 6.40 27.16 -3.79
N LEU A 42 5.15 27.39 -4.18
CA LEU A 42 4.73 27.53 -5.57
C LEU A 42 5.29 28.76 -6.31
N ARG A 43 6.06 29.63 -5.63
CA ARG A 43 6.73 30.79 -6.22
C ARG A 43 8.20 30.54 -6.53
N LEU A 44 8.77 29.46 -6.02
CA LEU A 44 10.18 29.12 -6.22
C LEU A 44 10.33 28.10 -7.36
N THR A 45 11.50 28.11 -7.99
CA THR A 45 11.90 27.05 -8.93
C THR A 45 12.32 25.78 -8.17
N ALA A 46 12.36 24.63 -8.87
CA ALA A 46 12.84 23.39 -8.26
C ALA A 46 14.28 23.52 -7.73
N ARG A 47 15.16 24.21 -8.47
CA ARG A 47 16.55 24.46 -8.04
C ARG A 47 16.61 25.24 -6.74
N GLU A 48 15.84 26.33 -6.64
CA GLU A 48 15.81 27.18 -5.44
C GLU A 48 15.23 26.45 -4.23
N GLN A 49 14.13 25.70 -4.41
CA GLN A 49 13.56 24.91 -3.32
C GLN A 49 14.53 23.85 -2.81
N LEU A 50 15.18 23.11 -3.71
CA LEU A 50 16.13 22.07 -3.32
C LEU A 50 17.34 22.66 -2.62
N ALA A 51 17.89 23.78 -3.11
CA ALA A 51 18.97 24.48 -2.45
C ALA A 51 18.55 24.98 -1.05
N PHE A 52 17.34 25.53 -0.93
CA PHE A 52 16.79 25.98 0.35
C PHE A 52 16.68 24.84 1.37
N PHE A 53 16.08 23.71 1.00
CA PHE A 53 15.98 22.56 1.89
C PHE A 53 17.33 21.91 2.17
N ALA A 54 18.27 21.90 1.22
CA ALA A 54 19.63 21.42 1.45
C ALA A 54 20.36 22.24 2.54
N ARG A 55 20.21 23.57 2.53
CA ARG A 55 20.76 24.46 3.59
C ARG A 55 20.14 24.17 4.94
N ILE A 56 18.81 24.03 5.02
CA ILE A 56 18.10 23.69 6.26
C ILE A 56 18.60 22.37 6.85
N ARG A 57 18.88 21.39 5.97
CA ARG A 57 19.38 20.07 6.37
C ARG A 57 20.87 20.07 6.73
N GLY A 58 21.57 21.20 6.57
CA GLY A 58 22.95 21.39 6.97
C GLY A 58 23.99 20.85 5.98
N ILE A 59 23.63 20.73 4.70
CA ILE A 59 24.60 20.39 3.65
C ILE A 59 25.55 21.58 3.45
N ARG A 60 26.85 21.32 3.32
CA ARG A 60 27.87 22.36 3.11
C ARG A 60 27.61 23.10 1.81
N GLU A 61 27.76 24.42 1.81
CA GLU A 61 27.44 25.29 0.66
C GLU A 61 28.15 24.86 -0.64
N CYS A 62 29.39 24.34 -0.54
CA CYS A 62 30.15 23.81 -1.67
C CYS A 62 29.55 22.55 -2.32
N ASP A 63 28.79 21.76 -1.56
CA ASP A 63 28.19 20.51 -2.02
C ASP A 63 26.76 20.70 -2.54
N ILE A 64 26.08 21.79 -2.15
CA ILE A 64 24.68 22.07 -2.52
C ILE A 64 24.45 22.01 -4.04
N PRO A 65 25.25 22.64 -4.91
CA PRO A 65 25.01 22.56 -6.35
C PRO A 65 24.99 21.12 -6.86
N LYS A 66 25.94 20.30 -6.40
CA LYS A 66 26.05 18.88 -6.78
C LYS A 66 24.83 18.09 -6.28
N THR A 67 24.40 18.33 -5.05
CA THR A 67 23.22 17.67 -4.47
C THR A 67 21.94 18.07 -5.20
N VAL A 68 21.78 19.34 -5.56
CA VAL A 68 20.62 19.84 -6.30
C VAL A 68 20.58 19.25 -7.70
N ASP A 69 21.69 19.25 -8.42
CA ASP A 69 21.78 18.65 -9.76
C ASP A 69 21.50 17.14 -9.71
N TRP A 70 22.05 16.44 -8.71
CA TRP A 70 21.75 15.03 -8.48
C TRP A 70 20.26 14.81 -8.24
N ALA A 71 19.61 15.59 -7.37
CA ALA A 71 18.20 15.42 -7.05
C ALA A 71 17.30 15.71 -8.25
N ILE A 72 17.60 16.74 -9.04
CA ILE A 72 16.85 17.09 -10.27
C ILE A 72 16.99 15.98 -11.31
N ALA A 73 18.21 15.49 -11.53
CA ALA A 73 18.48 14.40 -12.46
C ALA A 73 17.78 13.11 -12.01
N LYS A 74 17.88 12.77 -10.72
CA LYS A 74 17.24 11.60 -10.13
C LYS A 74 15.72 11.61 -10.29
N MET A 75 15.11 12.79 -10.29
CA MET A 75 13.66 12.99 -10.43
C MET A 75 13.19 13.23 -11.86
N HIS A 76 14.09 13.21 -12.85
CA HIS A 76 13.79 13.53 -14.25
C HIS A 76 13.14 14.92 -14.42
N LEU A 77 13.58 15.90 -13.61
CA LEU A 77 13.01 17.27 -13.60
C LEU A 77 13.85 18.28 -14.38
N ASN A 78 14.87 17.85 -15.14
CA ASN A 78 15.82 18.74 -15.84
C ASN A 78 15.12 19.80 -16.72
N ALA A 79 14.10 19.40 -17.48
CA ALA A 79 13.35 20.30 -18.37
C ALA A 79 12.51 21.36 -17.62
N TYR A 80 12.25 21.14 -16.33
CA TYR A 80 11.44 22.00 -15.48
C TYR A 80 12.25 22.72 -14.40
N ALA A 81 13.53 22.41 -14.25
CA ALA A 81 14.39 22.85 -13.15
C ALA A 81 14.40 24.36 -12.87
N THR A 82 14.29 25.17 -13.92
CA THR A 82 14.27 26.64 -13.88
C THR A 82 12.87 27.25 -13.95
N LYS A 83 11.84 26.41 -14.13
CA LYS A 83 10.44 26.83 -14.10
C LYS A 83 9.95 26.85 -12.66
N VAL A 84 9.06 27.81 -12.38
CA VAL A 84 8.41 27.96 -11.08
C VAL A 84 7.52 26.75 -10.82
N SER A 85 7.59 26.18 -9.61
CA SER A 85 6.90 24.94 -9.23
C SER A 85 5.37 25.07 -9.24
N GLY A 86 4.83 26.29 -9.18
CA GLY A 86 3.40 26.58 -9.37
C GLY A 86 2.84 26.07 -10.69
N ALA A 87 3.64 26.13 -11.77
CA ALA A 87 3.25 25.70 -13.12
C ALA A 87 3.41 24.20 -13.37
N TYR A 88 3.86 23.42 -12.39
CA TYR A 88 4.06 21.98 -12.54
C TYR A 88 2.73 21.23 -12.53
N SER A 89 2.67 20.12 -13.27
CA SER A 89 1.62 19.11 -13.10
C SER A 89 1.68 18.50 -11.70
N GLY A 90 0.58 17.91 -11.22
CA GLY A 90 0.54 17.22 -9.93
C GLY A 90 1.65 16.18 -9.79
N GLY A 91 1.87 15.37 -10.83
CA GLY A 91 2.95 14.38 -10.81
C GLY A 91 4.36 14.98 -10.69
N ASN A 92 4.64 16.11 -11.33
CA ASN A 92 5.95 16.78 -11.20
C ASN A 92 6.12 17.47 -9.86
N LYS A 93 5.05 18.02 -9.27
CA LYS A 93 5.06 18.54 -7.89
C LYS A 93 5.38 17.41 -6.91
N ARG A 94 4.77 16.25 -7.10
CA ARG A 94 5.02 15.06 -6.29
C ARG A 94 6.46 14.57 -6.38
N LYS A 95 7.02 14.52 -7.59
CA LYS A 95 8.45 14.22 -7.81
C LYS A 95 9.36 15.21 -7.10
N LEU A 96 9.05 16.51 -7.14
CA LEU A 96 9.81 17.52 -6.42
C LEU A 96 9.70 17.38 -4.90
N SER A 97 8.52 17.03 -4.37
CA SER A 97 8.31 16.75 -2.95
C SER A 97 9.15 15.55 -2.49
N ALA A 98 9.15 14.47 -3.27
CA ALA A 98 10.02 13.32 -3.03
C ALA A 98 11.51 13.70 -3.11
N ALA A 99 11.89 14.59 -4.04
CA ALA A 99 13.26 15.11 -4.15
C ALA A 99 13.71 15.82 -2.87
N ILE A 100 12.84 16.65 -2.29
CA ILE A 100 13.07 17.37 -1.04
C ILE A 100 13.27 16.38 0.11
N ALA A 101 12.45 15.33 0.19
CA ALA A 101 12.60 14.29 1.20
C ALA A 101 13.96 13.57 1.11
N LEU A 102 14.53 13.46 -0.09
CA LEU A 102 15.79 12.74 -0.35
C LEU A 102 17.04 13.63 -0.40
N VAL A 103 16.89 14.95 -0.38
CA VAL A 103 17.99 15.91 -0.64
C VAL A 103 19.18 15.72 0.29
N ALA A 104 18.93 15.31 1.54
CA ALA A 104 19.94 15.14 2.57
C ALA A 104 20.45 13.71 2.72
N ASP A 105 20.18 12.83 1.75
CA ASP A 105 20.52 11.41 1.79
C ASP A 105 20.15 10.71 3.12
N PRO A 106 18.88 10.79 3.55
CA PRO A 106 18.49 10.20 4.82
C PRO A 106 18.46 8.67 4.73
N PRO A 107 18.89 7.96 5.80
CA PRO A 107 18.84 6.50 5.83
C PRO A 107 17.41 5.93 5.93
N VAL A 108 16.46 6.71 6.46
CA VAL A 108 15.04 6.34 6.55
C VAL A 108 14.20 7.37 5.83
N VAL A 109 13.34 6.93 4.92
CA VAL A 109 12.43 7.79 4.15
C VAL A 109 11.00 7.39 4.44
N LEU A 110 10.17 8.34 4.86
CA LEU A 110 8.73 8.19 5.04
C LEU A 110 8.01 8.82 3.84
N LEU A 111 7.17 8.05 3.17
CA LEU A 111 6.38 8.50 2.02
C LEU A 111 4.90 8.34 2.34
N ASP A 112 4.18 9.46 2.42
CA ASP A 112 2.76 9.44 2.74
C ASP A 112 1.93 9.49 1.45
N GLU A 113 1.35 8.36 1.05
CA GLU A 113 0.63 8.14 -0.22
C GLU A 113 1.37 8.61 -1.50
N PRO A 114 2.60 8.17 -1.76
CA PRO A 114 3.49 8.80 -2.75
C PRO A 114 2.92 8.84 -4.18
N SER A 115 2.13 7.85 -4.60
CA SER A 115 1.57 7.74 -5.95
C SER A 115 0.13 8.28 -6.11
N ALA A 116 -0.48 8.76 -5.02
CA ALA A 116 -1.87 9.24 -5.05
C ALA A 116 -2.03 10.47 -5.95
N GLY A 117 -3.04 10.43 -6.83
CA GLY A 117 -3.36 11.53 -7.75
C GLY A 117 -2.35 11.77 -8.88
N MET A 118 -1.37 10.87 -9.06
CA MET A 118 -0.44 10.90 -10.19
C MET A 118 -1.00 10.14 -11.39
N ASP A 119 -0.59 10.53 -12.60
CA ASP A 119 -0.82 9.75 -13.81
C ASP A 119 0.00 8.45 -13.81
N VAL A 120 -0.44 7.45 -14.58
CA VAL A 120 0.18 6.10 -14.62
C VAL A 120 1.70 6.15 -14.88
N ALA A 121 2.16 7.03 -15.76
CA ALA A 121 3.59 7.15 -16.06
C ALA A 121 4.38 7.72 -14.87
N SER A 122 3.82 8.72 -14.19
CA SER A 122 4.39 9.28 -12.96
C SER A 122 4.34 8.31 -11.77
N GLN A 123 3.28 7.49 -11.65
CA GLN A 123 3.19 6.42 -10.64
C GLN A 123 4.28 5.37 -10.85
N SER A 124 4.41 4.88 -12.09
CA SER A 124 5.46 3.92 -12.47
C SER A 124 6.86 4.46 -12.14
N PHE A 125 7.10 5.74 -12.43
CA PHE A 125 8.34 6.40 -12.04
C PHE A 125 8.57 6.40 -10.52
N MET A 126 7.56 6.74 -9.72
CA MET A 126 7.66 6.72 -8.26
C MET A 126 7.94 5.32 -7.73
N TRP A 127 7.32 4.29 -8.28
CA TRP A 127 7.58 2.91 -7.90
C TRP A 127 9.00 2.49 -8.21
N GLN A 128 9.50 2.83 -9.39
CA GLN A 128 10.90 2.59 -9.77
C GLN A 128 11.87 3.32 -8.84
N LEU A 129 11.57 4.57 -8.46
CA LEU A 129 12.36 5.32 -7.49
C LEU A 129 12.40 4.61 -6.13
N ILE A 130 11.26 4.16 -5.61
CA ILE A 130 11.18 3.44 -4.32
C ILE A 130 12.00 2.14 -4.38
N LEU A 131 11.86 1.37 -5.46
CA LEU A 131 12.63 0.14 -5.68
C LEU A 131 14.14 0.41 -5.77
N GLN A 132 14.55 1.53 -6.37
CA GLN A 132 15.96 1.94 -6.41
C GLN A 132 16.47 2.34 -5.03
N LEU A 133 15.69 3.13 -4.25
CA LEU A 133 16.08 3.53 -2.89
C LEU A 133 16.29 2.32 -1.99
N ARG A 134 15.42 1.31 -2.11
CA ARG A 134 15.55 0.03 -1.39
C ARG A 134 16.87 -0.68 -1.72
N ARG A 135 17.33 -0.63 -2.98
CA ARG A 135 18.59 -1.28 -3.40
C ARG A 135 19.83 -0.54 -2.87
N SER A 136 19.70 0.71 -2.46
CA SER A 136 20.79 1.57 -1.96
C SER A 136 20.98 1.51 -0.42
N ASP A 137 20.60 0.41 0.23
CA ASP A 137 20.68 0.23 1.70
C ASP A 137 19.92 1.31 2.51
N ARG A 138 18.80 1.80 1.96
CA ARG A 138 17.89 2.72 2.65
C ARG A 138 16.62 2.00 3.07
N THR A 139 16.06 2.43 4.19
CA THR A 139 14.73 1.97 4.64
C THR A 139 13.68 2.95 4.13
N VAL A 140 12.70 2.45 3.37
CA VAL A 140 11.55 3.23 2.92
C VAL A 140 10.31 2.70 3.62
N ILE A 141 9.57 3.58 4.28
CA ILE A 141 8.26 3.29 4.86
C ILE A 141 7.26 4.13 4.08
N LEU A 142 6.24 3.48 3.52
CA LEU A 142 5.17 4.18 2.82
C LEU A 142 3.82 3.84 3.42
N THR A 143 2.91 4.80 3.38
CA THR A 143 1.48 4.58 3.58
C THR A 143 0.81 4.63 2.21
N SER A 144 -0.15 3.74 1.99
CA SER A 144 -0.91 3.71 0.75
C SER A 144 -2.26 3.05 0.99
N HIS A 145 -3.28 3.57 0.32
CA HIS A 145 -4.57 2.91 0.16
C HIS A 145 -4.62 2.03 -1.11
N SER A 146 -3.57 2.05 -1.94
CA SER A 146 -3.46 1.20 -3.12
C SER A 146 -2.75 -0.10 -2.75
N MET A 147 -3.49 -1.20 -2.84
CA MET A 147 -2.96 -2.54 -2.62
C MET A 147 -1.97 -2.89 -3.75
N GLU A 148 -2.23 -2.45 -4.98
CA GLU A 148 -1.32 -2.63 -6.11
C GLU A 148 0.04 -1.97 -5.87
N GLU A 149 0.06 -0.74 -5.34
CA GLU A 149 1.32 -0.09 -4.94
C GLU A 149 2.05 -0.90 -3.87
N CYS A 150 1.34 -1.30 -2.81
CA CYS A 150 1.93 -2.11 -1.75
C CYS A 150 2.50 -3.42 -2.30
N GLU A 151 1.78 -4.11 -3.19
CA GLU A 151 2.23 -5.35 -3.80
C GLU A 151 3.46 -5.15 -4.71
N ALA A 152 3.52 -4.04 -5.44
CA ALA A 152 4.60 -3.76 -6.38
C ALA A 152 5.93 -3.36 -5.71
N VAL A 153 5.88 -2.57 -4.64
CA VAL A 153 7.10 -1.96 -4.07
C VAL A 153 7.48 -2.46 -2.67
N CYS A 154 6.54 -2.96 -1.87
CA CYS A 154 6.82 -3.31 -0.47
C CYS A 154 7.41 -4.71 -0.34
N SER A 155 8.38 -4.85 0.56
CA SER A 155 8.90 -6.17 0.96
C SER A 155 8.08 -6.80 2.09
N ARG A 156 7.51 -5.95 2.94
CA ARG A 156 6.62 -6.31 4.04
C ARG A 156 5.51 -5.28 4.09
N THR A 157 4.30 -5.74 4.35
CA THR A 157 3.10 -4.92 4.44
C THR A 157 2.48 -5.12 5.81
N ALA A 158 1.98 -4.04 6.39
CA ALA A 158 1.20 -4.06 7.61
C ALA A 158 -0.19 -3.52 7.31
N ILE A 159 -1.24 -4.21 7.74
CA ILE A 159 -2.62 -3.73 7.60
C ILE A 159 -3.07 -3.18 8.95
N MET A 160 -3.56 -1.95 8.92
CA MET A 160 -4.11 -1.25 10.08
C MET A 160 -5.62 -1.08 9.91
N VAL A 161 -6.39 -1.42 10.95
CA VAL A 161 -7.85 -1.23 11.02
C VAL A 161 -8.17 -0.68 12.40
N ASP A 162 -8.97 0.39 12.46
CA ASP A 162 -9.35 1.10 13.70
C ASP A 162 -8.16 1.45 14.61
N GLY A 163 -7.07 1.92 14.00
CA GLY A 163 -5.85 2.33 14.72
C GLY A 163 -5.00 1.17 15.25
N GLN A 164 -5.34 -0.09 14.96
CA GLN A 164 -4.59 -1.27 15.39
C GLN A 164 -4.00 -2.02 14.21
N PHE A 165 -2.75 -2.48 14.34
CA PHE A 165 -2.15 -3.40 13.36
C PHE A 165 -2.79 -4.78 13.48
N LYS A 166 -3.52 -5.21 12.44
CA LYS A 166 -4.14 -6.53 12.39
C LYS A 166 -3.18 -7.60 11.88
N CYS A 167 -2.30 -7.25 10.96
CA CYS A 167 -1.29 -8.16 10.45
C CYS A 167 -0.03 -7.42 9.97
N LEU A 168 1.09 -8.15 9.95
CA LEU A 168 2.38 -7.70 9.45
C LEU A 168 3.11 -8.90 8.85
N GLY A 169 3.54 -8.82 7.60
CA GLY A 169 4.23 -9.92 6.94
C GLY A 169 4.65 -9.60 5.51
N SER A 170 5.27 -10.57 4.84
CA SER A 170 5.39 -10.48 3.37
C SER A 170 4.02 -10.63 2.74
N ILE A 171 3.83 -10.07 1.54
CA ILE A 171 2.57 -10.15 0.80
C ILE A 171 2.12 -11.62 0.65
N GLN A 172 3.05 -12.52 0.31
CA GLN A 172 2.74 -13.94 0.18
C GLN A 172 2.30 -14.58 1.50
N HIS A 173 2.96 -14.24 2.61
CA HIS A 173 2.57 -14.73 3.94
C HIS A 173 1.16 -14.26 4.32
N LEU A 174 0.84 -12.99 4.02
CA LEU A 174 -0.48 -12.44 4.29
C LEU A 174 -1.57 -13.13 3.42
N LYS A 175 -1.31 -13.31 2.13
CA LYS A 175 -2.21 -14.02 1.21
C LYS A 175 -2.43 -15.48 1.60
N GLN A 176 -1.41 -16.16 2.13
CA GLN A 176 -1.53 -17.54 2.58
C GLN A 176 -2.25 -17.67 3.94
N ARG A 177 -1.97 -16.77 4.88
CA ARG A 177 -2.51 -16.85 6.24
C ARG A 177 -3.94 -16.32 6.35
N PHE A 178 -4.27 -15.29 5.57
CA PHE A 178 -5.53 -14.57 5.67
C PHE A 178 -6.34 -14.55 4.37
N GLY A 179 -5.76 -15.05 3.27
CA GLY A 179 -6.51 -15.25 2.04
C GLY A 179 -7.43 -16.46 2.14
N GLN A 180 -8.47 -16.49 1.31
CA GLN A 180 -9.47 -17.55 1.31
C GLN A 180 -9.15 -18.62 0.23
N GLY A 181 -7.87 -18.82 -0.07
CA GLY A 181 -7.38 -19.73 -1.10
C GLY A 181 -7.33 -19.13 -2.50
N TYR A 182 -7.90 -19.84 -3.48
CA TYR A 182 -7.88 -19.51 -4.90
C TYR A 182 -9.26 -19.13 -5.43
N THR A 183 -9.30 -18.23 -6.40
CA THR A 183 -10.51 -17.88 -7.14
C THR A 183 -10.43 -18.49 -8.53
N LEU A 184 -11.40 -19.32 -8.86
CA LEU A 184 -11.55 -19.90 -10.19
C LEU A 184 -12.65 -19.16 -10.94
N THR A 185 -12.28 -18.52 -12.04
CA THR A 185 -13.19 -17.89 -13.00
C THR A 185 -13.32 -18.81 -14.20
N VAL A 186 -14.55 -19.18 -14.58
CA VAL A 186 -14.83 -20.02 -15.75
C VAL A 186 -15.80 -19.28 -16.67
N LYS A 187 -15.41 -19.04 -17.90
CA LYS A 187 -16.25 -18.47 -18.95
C LYS A 187 -16.76 -19.59 -19.85
N LEU A 188 -18.07 -19.81 -19.82
CA LEU A 188 -18.73 -20.82 -20.66
C LEU A 188 -18.89 -20.32 -22.08
N ALA A 189 -18.86 -21.25 -23.03
CA ALA A 189 -19.29 -20.96 -24.40
C ALA A 189 -20.81 -20.67 -24.44
N PRO A 190 -21.33 -20.04 -25.50
CA PRO A 190 -22.76 -19.77 -25.65
C PRO A 190 -23.67 -21.00 -25.60
N THR A 191 -23.12 -22.17 -25.93
CA THR A 191 -23.80 -23.48 -25.89
C THR A 191 -23.61 -24.21 -24.56
N GLY A 192 -22.83 -23.66 -23.63
CA GLY A 192 -22.51 -24.27 -22.35
C GLY A 192 -23.63 -24.12 -21.33
N ASN A 193 -23.93 -25.22 -20.62
CA ASN A 193 -24.88 -25.21 -19.52
C ASN A 193 -24.19 -24.87 -18.19
N GLY A 194 -24.57 -23.75 -17.58
CA GLY A 194 -24.03 -23.28 -16.31
C GLY A 194 -24.30 -24.19 -15.12
N GLU A 195 -25.46 -24.87 -15.07
CA GLU A 195 -25.78 -25.78 -13.97
C GLU A 195 -24.90 -27.03 -14.00
N THR A 196 -24.70 -27.60 -15.20
CA THR A 196 -23.82 -28.76 -15.39
C THR A 196 -22.39 -28.42 -14.98
N ALA A 197 -21.88 -27.27 -15.40
CA ALA A 197 -20.55 -26.81 -15.06
C ALA A 197 -20.39 -26.56 -13.56
N LYS A 198 -21.36 -25.89 -12.93
CA LYS A 198 -21.40 -25.66 -11.48
C LYS A 198 -21.37 -26.96 -10.71
N HIS A 199 -22.23 -27.92 -11.07
CA HIS A 199 -22.27 -29.22 -10.40
C HIS A 199 -20.96 -30.00 -10.60
N PHE A 200 -20.36 -29.90 -11.79
CA PHE A 200 -19.09 -30.55 -12.09
C PHE A 200 -17.94 -30.02 -11.23
N VAL A 201 -17.81 -28.69 -11.12
CA VAL A 201 -16.76 -28.04 -10.31
C VAL A 201 -16.91 -28.41 -8.83
N LEU A 202 -18.13 -28.31 -8.28
CA LEU A 202 -18.41 -28.66 -6.89
C LEU A 202 -18.11 -30.13 -6.57
N LYS A 203 -18.22 -31.01 -7.57
CA LYS A 203 -17.95 -32.45 -7.41
C LYS A 203 -16.47 -32.81 -7.58
N HIS A 204 -15.76 -32.19 -8.51
CA HIS A 204 -14.39 -32.60 -8.88
C HIS A 204 -13.30 -31.74 -8.26
N VAL A 205 -13.62 -30.54 -7.78
CA VAL A 205 -12.68 -29.64 -7.11
C VAL A 205 -13.01 -29.61 -5.62
N PRO A 206 -12.23 -30.31 -4.77
CA PRO A 206 -12.43 -30.32 -3.33
C PRO A 206 -12.36 -28.90 -2.76
N GLY A 207 -13.18 -28.60 -1.75
CA GLY A 207 -13.17 -27.28 -1.11
C GLY A 207 -13.62 -26.13 -2.02
N SER A 208 -14.19 -26.42 -3.20
CA SER A 208 -14.79 -25.39 -4.03
C SER A 208 -16.17 -24.98 -3.51
N SER A 209 -16.45 -23.69 -3.60
CA SER A 209 -17.73 -23.07 -3.29
C SER A 209 -18.09 -22.11 -4.42
N PHE A 210 -19.38 -22.05 -4.76
CA PHE A 210 -19.86 -21.13 -5.78
C PHE A 210 -20.04 -19.74 -5.18
N ALA A 211 -19.39 -18.73 -5.75
CA ALA A 211 -19.50 -17.35 -5.28
C ALA A 211 -20.61 -16.60 -6.03
N SER A 212 -20.49 -16.50 -7.36
CA SER A 212 -21.47 -15.78 -8.19
C SER A 212 -21.40 -16.23 -9.64
N GLN A 213 -22.41 -15.82 -10.42
CA GLN A 213 -22.42 -15.95 -11.87
C GLN A 213 -22.87 -14.62 -12.49
N HIS A 214 -22.11 -14.17 -13.48
CA HIS A 214 -22.41 -13.00 -14.29
C HIS A 214 -22.45 -13.43 -15.76
N CYS A 215 -23.67 -13.49 -16.32
CA CYS A 215 -23.90 -14.01 -17.67
C CYS A 215 -23.33 -15.44 -17.84
N GLN A 216 -22.32 -15.61 -18.70
CA GLN A 216 -21.64 -16.88 -18.96
C GLN A 216 -20.37 -17.08 -18.13
N THR A 217 -20.01 -16.12 -17.29
CA THR A 217 -18.84 -16.20 -16.42
C THR A 217 -19.27 -16.60 -15.02
N MET A 218 -18.67 -17.67 -14.49
CA MET A 218 -18.90 -18.17 -13.14
C MET A 218 -17.66 -17.99 -12.29
N PHE A 219 -17.88 -17.66 -11.01
CA PHE A 219 -16.83 -17.43 -10.03
C PHE A 219 -16.97 -18.46 -8.91
N PHE A 220 -15.88 -19.18 -8.64
CA PHE A 220 -15.78 -20.15 -7.58
C PHE A 220 -14.63 -19.78 -6.64
N ARG A 221 -14.80 -20.05 -5.34
CA ARG A 221 -13.73 -19.94 -4.34
C ARG A 221 -13.28 -21.34 -3.94
N ILE A 222 -11.99 -21.59 -3.97
CA ILE A 222 -11.36 -22.87 -3.65
C ILE A 222 -10.51 -22.67 -2.41
N ASP A 223 -10.87 -23.36 -1.33
CA ASP A 223 -10.12 -23.34 -0.08
C ASP A 223 -8.74 -24.01 -0.24
N SER A 224 -7.66 -23.27 0.04
CA SER A 224 -6.28 -23.75 -0.13
C SER A 224 -5.91 -24.88 0.82
N ASP A 225 -6.59 -25.00 1.96
CA ASP A 225 -6.32 -26.06 2.94
C ASP A 225 -6.89 -27.41 2.50
N LYS A 226 -7.88 -27.39 1.59
CA LYS A 226 -8.60 -28.58 1.13
C LYS A 226 -8.24 -29.00 -0.29
N CYS A 227 -7.56 -28.16 -1.05
CA CYS A 227 -7.27 -28.40 -2.45
C CYS A 227 -5.89 -27.91 -2.86
N ASN A 228 -5.08 -28.82 -3.38
CA ASN A 228 -3.80 -28.48 -4.00
C ASN A 228 -4.03 -27.90 -5.40
N LEU A 229 -3.13 -27.01 -5.83
CA LEU A 229 -3.13 -26.42 -7.17
C LEU A 229 -3.20 -27.47 -8.28
N SER A 230 -2.47 -28.57 -8.17
CA SER A 230 -2.50 -29.67 -9.14
C SER A 230 -3.89 -30.28 -9.27
N THR A 231 -4.56 -30.55 -8.16
CA THR A 231 -5.90 -31.12 -8.13
C THR A 231 -6.94 -30.15 -8.69
N ALA A 232 -6.79 -28.86 -8.40
CA ALA A 232 -7.63 -27.82 -8.98
C ALA A 232 -7.49 -27.78 -10.52
N PHE A 233 -6.25 -27.78 -11.04
CA PHE A 233 -6.00 -27.80 -12.48
C PHE A 233 -6.48 -29.10 -13.15
N ASP A 234 -6.30 -30.26 -12.52
CA ASP A 234 -6.84 -31.53 -13.03
C ASP A 234 -8.37 -31.51 -13.12
N GLY A 235 -9.04 -30.93 -12.11
CA GLY A 235 -10.49 -30.76 -12.11
C GLY A 235 -10.97 -29.83 -13.22
N ILE A 236 -10.25 -28.74 -13.48
CA ILE A 236 -10.55 -27.78 -14.55
C ILE A 236 -10.29 -28.39 -15.94
N ALA A 237 -9.22 -29.16 -16.10
CA ALA A 237 -8.92 -29.85 -17.35
C ALA A 237 -10.06 -30.82 -17.75
N ARG A 238 -10.58 -31.58 -16.78
CA ARG A 238 -11.73 -32.47 -17.00
C ARG A 238 -13.03 -31.71 -17.25
N LEU A 239 -13.19 -30.53 -16.64
CA LEU A 239 -14.36 -29.66 -16.91
C LEU A 239 -14.38 -29.23 -18.38
N HIS A 240 -13.23 -28.84 -18.93
CA HIS A 240 -13.11 -28.43 -20.33
C HIS A 240 -13.43 -29.58 -21.31
N GLU A 241 -13.16 -30.83 -20.95
CA GLU A 241 -13.56 -32.00 -21.75
C GLU A 241 -15.07 -32.28 -21.66
N ALA A 242 -15.68 -32.06 -20.49
CA ALA A 242 -17.08 -32.40 -20.24
C ALA A 242 -18.08 -31.29 -20.62
N VAL A 243 -17.65 -30.03 -20.62
CA VAL A 243 -18.49 -28.85 -20.85
C VAL A 243 -17.76 -27.90 -21.80
N PRO A 244 -18.45 -27.30 -22.79
CA PRO A 244 -17.84 -26.30 -23.66
C PRO A 244 -17.55 -25.01 -22.87
N VAL A 245 -16.31 -24.89 -22.43
CA VAL A 245 -15.72 -23.71 -21.76
C VAL A 245 -14.94 -22.92 -22.80
N GLU A 246 -15.14 -21.60 -22.84
CA GLU A 246 -14.38 -20.70 -23.73
C GLU A 246 -13.04 -20.31 -23.10
N ASP A 247 -13.04 -20.02 -21.80
CA ASP A 247 -11.85 -19.59 -21.07
C ASP A 247 -11.95 -19.92 -19.57
N TYR A 248 -10.81 -20.06 -18.90
CA TYR A 248 -10.74 -20.20 -17.45
C TYR A 248 -9.51 -19.51 -16.87
N ALA A 249 -9.64 -18.96 -15.66
CA ALA A 249 -8.55 -18.34 -14.94
C ALA A 249 -8.57 -18.78 -13.48
N LEU A 250 -7.43 -19.29 -13.00
CA LEU A 250 -7.23 -19.60 -11.59
C LEU A 250 -6.27 -18.56 -11.00
N SER A 251 -6.77 -17.72 -10.09
CA SER A 251 -5.99 -16.67 -9.42
C SER A 251 -5.92 -16.92 -7.92
N GLN A 252 -4.85 -16.46 -7.28
CA GLN A 252 -4.78 -16.41 -5.82
C GLN A 252 -5.56 -15.20 -5.30
N THR A 253 -6.10 -15.31 -4.09
CA THR A 253 -6.66 -14.17 -3.33
C THR A 253 -5.72 -12.95 -3.37
N THR A 254 -6.27 -11.77 -3.70
CA THR A 254 -5.48 -10.52 -3.76
C THR A 254 -5.29 -9.93 -2.36
N LEU A 255 -4.37 -8.96 -2.21
CA LEU A 255 -4.28 -8.23 -0.94
C LEU A 255 -5.55 -7.41 -0.66
N ASP A 256 -6.27 -6.97 -1.70
CA ASP A 256 -7.58 -6.31 -1.56
C ASP A 256 -8.60 -7.21 -0.88
N ASP A 257 -8.72 -8.47 -1.31
CA ASP A 257 -9.65 -9.43 -0.70
C ASP A 257 -9.33 -9.68 0.79
N VAL A 258 -8.03 -9.77 1.11
CA VAL A 258 -7.55 -9.89 2.49
C VAL A 258 -7.94 -8.65 3.30
N PHE A 259 -7.77 -7.46 2.74
CA PHE A 259 -8.15 -6.20 3.38
C PHE A 259 -9.66 -6.10 3.62
N VAL A 260 -10.49 -6.42 2.62
CA VAL A 260 -11.95 -6.42 2.75
C VAL A 260 -12.41 -7.37 3.84
N THR A 261 -11.77 -8.54 3.96
CA THR A 261 -12.07 -9.51 5.03
C THR A 261 -11.80 -8.90 6.42
N PHE A 262 -10.67 -8.20 6.59
CA PHE A 262 -10.36 -7.52 7.85
C PHE A 262 -11.29 -6.34 8.14
N ALA A 263 -11.66 -5.57 7.12
CA ALA A 263 -12.59 -4.46 7.27
C ALA A 263 -14.00 -4.94 7.63
N ALA A 264 -14.49 -6.00 6.99
CA ALA A 264 -15.80 -6.59 7.29
C ALA A 264 -15.86 -7.14 8.73
N ALA A 265 -14.80 -7.81 9.20
CA ALA A 265 -14.71 -8.32 10.56
C ALA A 265 -14.67 -7.22 11.64
N ALA A 266 -14.29 -5.99 11.29
CA ALA A 266 -14.31 -4.86 12.20
C ALA A 266 -15.70 -4.19 12.29
N VAL A 267 -16.55 -4.37 11.28
CA VAL A 267 -17.90 -3.81 11.22
C VAL A 267 -18.91 -4.70 11.95
N GLU A 268 -18.61 -5.98 12.21
CA GLU A 268 -19.44 -6.81 13.09
C GLU A 268 -19.33 -6.29 14.54
N PRO A 269 -20.39 -5.71 15.13
CA PRO A 269 -20.35 -5.28 16.51
C PRO A 269 -20.25 -6.52 17.39
N SER A 270 -19.22 -6.58 18.23
CA SER A 270 -19.18 -7.53 19.35
C SER A 270 -20.46 -7.39 20.18
N PRO A 271 -21.30 -8.43 20.33
CA PRO A 271 -22.45 -8.35 21.21
C PRO A 271 -21.95 -8.67 22.62
N THR A 272 -21.51 -7.67 23.39
CA THR A 272 -21.54 -7.71 24.87
C THR A 272 -21.15 -6.39 25.52
N SER A 273 -21.96 -6.01 26.52
CA SER A 273 -21.89 -4.86 27.45
C SER A 273 -22.55 -3.54 27.02
N ALA A 274 -23.80 -3.64 26.54
CA ALA A 274 -24.80 -2.62 26.76
C ALA A 274 -25.94 -3.25 27.57
N ASP A 275 -25.77 -3.30 28.89
CA ASP A 275 -26.81 -3.28 29.93
C ASP A 275 -26.13 -3.46 31.30
N GLU A 276 -26.61 -2.72 32.32
CA GLU A 276 -26.03 -2.43 33.66
C GLU A 276 -25.08 -1.20 33.68
N VAL A 277 -25.40 -0.02 34.23
CA VAL A 277 -26.44 0.43 35.15
C VAL A 277 -26.71 1.92 34.88
N ILE A 278 -27.95 2.26 34.54
CA ILE A 278 -28.51 3.59 34.80
C ILE A 278 -28.91 3.58 36.29
N GLY A 279 -28.26 4.41 37.10
CA GLY A 279 -28.57 4.52 38.52
C GLY A 279 -27.90 5.75 39.14
N GLU A 280 -28.67 6.85 39.17
CA GLU A 280 -28.66 7.90 40.20
C GLU A 280 -27.32 8.46 40.72
N ALA A 281 -27.05 9.73 40.43
CA ALA A 281 -27.17 10.79 41.45
C ALA A 281 -26.85 12.16 40.85
N MET A 282 -27.89 12.99 40.89
CA MET A 282 -27.93 14.41 40.58
C MET A 282 -27.55 15.21 41.84
N MET A 283 -26.97 16.41 41.65
CA MET A 283 -26.80 17.56 42.57
C MET A 283 -25.41 17.77 43.23
N PRO A 284 -25.09 19.03 43.65
CA PRO A 284 -25.08 20.24 42.84
C PRO A 284 -23.78 21.06 43.07
N LEU A 285 -23.65 22.14 42.30
CA LEU A 285 -22.66 23.21 42.47
C LEU A 285 -22.65 23.79 43.89
N ASN A 286 -21.44 24.02 44.40
CA ASN A 286 -21.08 25.16 45.24
C ASN A 286 -19.73 25.71 44.75
#